data_AF-A0A9N9K4V2-F1
#
_entry.id   AF-A0A9N9K4V2-F1
#
_cell.length_a   1.000
_cell.length_b   1.000
_cell.length_c   1.000
_cell.angle_alpha   90.00
_cell.angle_beta   90.00
_cell.angle_gamma   90.00
#
_symmetry.space_group_name_H-M   'P 1'
#
loop_
_entity.id
_entity.type
_entity.pdbx_description
1 polymer ?
#
loop_
_entity_poly.entity_id
_entity_poly.type
_entity_poly.pdbx_seq_one_letter_code
_entity_poly.pdbx_strand_id
1 'polypeptide(L)'
;KRSVATQFNITPKQLREWIKKKIELKNIPPYIKWLNIGAHSKYPLLEVDIKNWVKSLCSQQKIVSRQMIRTKAKQLASQSCFVSLYPTINKCKWGEK
;
A
#
# COMPACT_ATOMS: atom_id res chain seq x y z
N LYS A 1 -24.18 20.92 9.24
CA LYS A 1 -22.97 20.12 8.89
C LYS A 1 -22.59 19.13 9.98
N ARG A 2 -22.46 19.53 11.26
CA ARG A 2 -22.22 18.56 12.36
C ARG A 2 -23.38 17.57 12.54
N SER A 3 -24.62 18.04 12.52
CA SER A 3 -25.83 17.20 12.58
C SER A 3 -25.83 16.07 11.55
N VAL A 4 -25.50 16.39 10.29
CA VAL A 4 -25.37 15.41 9.20
C VAL A 4 -24.23 14.42 9.48
N ALA A 5 -23.07 14.89 9.95
CA ALA A 5 -21.96 14.00 10.30
C ALA A 5 -22.34 13.02 11.42
N THR A 6 -23.06 13.49 12.44
CA THR A 6 -23.61 12.67 13.53
C THR A 6 -24.62 11.64 13.02
N GLN A 7 -25.53 12.03 12.11
CA GLN A 7 -26.52 11.13 11.53
C GLN A 7 -25.89 9.93 10.82
N PHE A 8 -24.76 10.14 10.13
CA PHE A 8 -24.04 9.09 9.42
C PHE A 8 -22.90 8.46 10.25
N ASN A 9 -22.79 8.80 11.53
CA ASN A 9 -21.70 8.35 12.42
C ASN A 9 -20.29 8.56 11.83
N ILE A 10 -20.08 9.70 11.17
CA ILE A 10 -18.80 10.10 10.58
C ILE A 10 -18.25 11.36 11.26
N THR A 11 -16.94 11.58 11.14
CA THR A 11 -16.33 12.81 11.65
C THR A 11 -16.68 13.99 10.74
N PRO A 12 -16.86 15.21 11.30
CA PRO A 12 -17.06 16.41 10.49
C PRO A 12 -15.91 16.70 9.50
N LYS A 13 -14.70 16.19 9.77
CA LYS A 13 -13.55 16.27 8.85
C LYS A 13 -13.78 15.42 7.60
N GLN A 14 -14.18 14.16 7.76
CA GLN A 14 -14.51 13.26 6.64
C GLN A 14 -15.61 13.86 5.77
N LEU A 15 -16.67 14.41 6.37
CA LEU A 15 -17.74 15.06 5.63
C LEU A 15 -17.22 16.24 4.76
N ARG A 16 -16.30 17.06 5.29
CA ARG A 16 -15.69 18.15 4.50
C ARG A 16 -14.84 17.63 3.34
N GLU A 17 -14.04 16.59 3.59
CA GLU A 17 -13.21 15.98 2.54
C GLU A 17 -14.06 15.35 1.43
N TRP A 18 -15.16 14.69 1.78
CA TRP A 18 -16.09 14.13 0.80
C TRP A 18 -16.80 15.20 -0.03
N ILE A 19 -17.21 16.31 0.60
CA ILE A 19 -17.77 17.45 -0.13
C ILE A 19 -16.75 18.01 -1.11
N LYS A 20 -15.48 18.16 -0.70
CA LYS A 20 -14.39 18.64 -1.57
C LYS A 20 -14.14 17.69 -2.76
N LYS A 21 -14.20 16.38 -2.52
CA LYS A 21 -13.96 15.33 -3.53
C LYS A 21 -15.24 14.84 -4.21
N LYS A 22 -16.38 15.53 -4.08
CA LYS A 22 -17.70 15.04 -4.53
C LYS A 22 -17.71 14.58 -5.98
N ILE A 23 -17.08 15.33 -6.89
CA ILE A 23 -17.03 15.02 -8.32
C ILE A 23 -16.23 13.74 -8.56
N GLU A 24 -15.05 13.64 -7.95
CA GLU A 24 -14.19 12.45 -8.03
C GLU A 24 -14.92 11.22 -7.48
N LEU A 25 -15.53 11.33 -6.29
CA LEU A 25 -16.30 10.26 -5.64
C LEU A 25 -17.47 9.79 -6.48
N LYS A 26 -18.12 10.69 -7.23
CA LYS A 26 -19.26 10.36 -8.11
C LYS A 26 -18.82 9.63 -9.39
N ASN A 27 -17.62 9.91 -9.89
CA ASN A 27 -17.11 9.37 -11.16
C ASN A 27 -16.31 8.07 -10.99
N ILE A 28 -16.22 7.54 -9.76
CA ILE A 28 -15.44 6.35 -9.46
C ILE A 28 -16.14 5.10 -10.01
N PRO A 29 -15.41 4.20 -10.70
CA PRO A 29 -15.96 2.94 -11.17
C PRO A 29 -16.45 2.05 -10.03
N PRO A 30 -17.55 1.29 -10.22
CA PRO A 30 -18.17 0.48 -9.17
C PRO A 30 -17.30 -0.67 -8.67
N TYR A 31 -16.27 -1.09 -9.43
CA TYR A 31 -15.35 -2.14 -9.02
C TYR A 31 -14.29 -1.67 -8.01
N ILE A 32 -14.14 -0.36 -7.78
CA ILE A 32 -13.19 0.17 -6.80
C ILE A 32 -13.80 0.08 -5.40
N LYS A 33 -13.41 -0.96 -4.65
CA LYS A 33 -13.95 -1.23 -3.30
C LYS A 33 -13.48 -0.26 -2.22
N TRP A 34 -12.30 0.35 -2.37
CA TRP A 34 -11.72 1.24 -1.36
C TRP A 34 -11.11 2.48 -1.98
N LEU A 35 -11.52 3.64 -1.47
CA LEU A 35 -11.06 4.97 -1.90
C LEU A 35 -10.06 5.61 -0.96
N ASN A 36 -9.98 5.08 0.26
CA ASN A 36 -8.90 5.38 1.17
C ASN A 36 -7.70 4.55 0.71
N ILE A 37 -6.94 5.09 -0.23
CA ILE A 37 -5.58 4.61 -0.49
C ILE A 37 -4.86 4.79 0.85
N GLY A 38 -4.42 3.70 1.47
CA GLY A 38 -3.69 3.75 2.73
C GLY A 38 -2.40 4.57 2.60
N ALA A 39 -1.54 4.50 3.61
CA ALA A 39 -0.22 5.13 3.50
C ALA A 39 0.47 4.67 2.21
N HIS A 40 1.01 5.62 1.45
CA HIS A 40 1.80 5.28 0.27
C HIS A 40 2.97 4.40 0.67
N SER A 41 3.28 3.42 -0.17
CA SER A 41 4.45 2.58 0.02
C SER A 41 5.70 3.44 0.11
N LYS A 42 6.54 3.16 1.11
CA LYS A 42 7.84 3.82 1.27
C LYS A 42 8.82 3.43 0.15
N TYR A 43 8.68 2.22 -0.40
CA TYR A 43 9.57 1.67 -1.43
C TYR A 43 8.73 1.05 -2.56
N PRO A 44 8.07 1.87 -3.39
CA PRO A 44 7.05 1.38 -4.33
C PRO A 44 7.62 0.42 -5.39
N LEU A 45 8.80 0.70 -5.95
CA LEU A 45 9.41 -0.18 -6.96
C LEU A 45 9.81 -1.53 -6.38
N LEU A 46 10.33 -1.53 -5.15
CA LEU A 46 10.68 -2.76 -4.44
C LEU A 46 9.43 -3.62 -4.18
N GLU A 47 8.33 -3.00 -3.76
CA GLU A 47 7.07 -3.73 -3.54
C GLU A 47 6.51 -4.32 -4.83
N VAL A 48 6.65 -3.63 -5.97
CA VAL A 48 6.27 -4.17 -7.28
C VAL A 48 7.07 -5.42 -7.62
N ASP A 49 8.39 -5.39 -7.45
CA ASP A 49 9.26 -6.53 -7.74
C ASP A 49 8.97 -7.74 -6.84
N ILE A 50 8.76 -7.48 -5.53
CA ILE A 50 8.34 -8.52 -4.59
C ILE A 50 6.99 -9.10 -5.03
N LYS A 51 6.01 -8.26 -5.39
CA LYS A 51 4.68 -8.70 -5.81
C LYS A 51 4.75 -9.56 -7.08
N ASN A 52 5.58 -9.18 -8.04
CA ASN A 52 5.78 -9.95 -9.28
C ASN A 52 6.45 -11.30 -8.98
N TRP A 53 7.44 -11.33 -8.09
CA TRP A 53 8.06 -12.57 -7.63
C TRP A 53 7.07 -13.49 -6.91
N VAL A 54 6.24 -12.96 -6.01
CA VAL A 54 5.19 -13.74 -5.33
C VAL A 54 4.19 -14.31 -6.35
N LYS A 55 3.73 -13.49 -7.30
CA LYS A 55 2.83 -13.96 -8.38
C LYS A 55 3.45 -15.11 -9.15
N SER A 56 4.72 -15.02 -9.53
CA SER A 56 5.43 -16.08 -10.23
C SER A 56 5.47 -17.40 -9.43
N LEU A 57 5.72 -17.32 -8.11
CA LEU A 57 5.69 -18.50 -7.24
C LEU A 57 4.28 -19.09 -7.10
N CYS A 58 3.27 -18.24 -6.95
CA CYS A 58 1.88 -18.70 -6.89
C CYS A 58 1.42 -19.37 -8.20
N SER A 59 1.86 -18.86 -9.36
CA SER A 59 1.62 -19.52 -10.66
C SER A 59 2.25 -20.91 -10.73
N GLN A 60 3.34 -21.14 -10.00
CA GLN A 60 3.99 -22.46 -9.84
C GLN A 60 3.40 -23.28 -8.69
N GLN A 61 2.27 -22.86 -8.11
CA GLN A 61 1.62 -23.51 -6.96
C GLN A 61 2.54 -23.64 -5.72
N LYS A 62 3.57 -22.79 -5.62
CA LYS A 62 4.46 -22.77 -4.46
C LYS A 62 3.84 -21.96 -3.33
N ILE A 63 3.93 -22.48 -2.12
CA ILE A 63 3.53 -21.76 -0.91
C ILE A 63 4.57 -20.68 -0.63
N VAL A 64 4.11 -19.42 -0.54
CA VAL A 64 4.96 -18.28 -0.20
C VAL A 64 4.69 -17.88 1.25
N SER A 65 5.65 -18.09 2.13
CA SER A 65 5.55 -17.68 3.53
C SER A 65 5.97 -16.22 3.72
N ARG A 66 5.48 -15.60 4.79
CA ARG A 66 5.91 -14.25 5.21
C ARG A 66 7.43 -14.13 5.36
N GLN A 67 8.08 -15.18 5.86
CA GLN A 67 9.52 -15.19 6.06
C GLN A 67 10.28 -15.19 4.72
N MET A 68 9.79 -15.94 3.72
CA MET A 68 10.36 -15.92 2.37
C MET A 68 10.28 -14.52 1.74
N ILE A 69 9.13 -13.84 1.92
CA ILE A 69 8.94 -12.47 1.44
C ILE A 69 9.94 -11.53 2.11
N ARG A 70 10.14 -11.64 3.43
CA ARG A 70 11.14 -10.82 4.15
C ARG A 70 12.56 -11.07 3.64
N THR A 71 12.96 -12.34 3.50
CA THR A 71 14.29 -12.69 3.01
C THR A 71 14.51 -12.16 1.60
N LYS A 72 13.52 -12.31 0.72
CA LYS A 72 13.58 -11.76 -0.64
C LYS A 72 13.65 -10.24 -0.65
N ALA A 73 12.85 -9.58 0.19
CA ALA A 73 12.85 -8.12 0.31
C ALA A 73 14.21 -7.58 0.79
N LYS A 74 14.82 -8.23 1.80
CA LYS A 74 16.19 -7.91 2.23
C LYS A 74 17.20 -8.11 1.10
N GLN A 75 17.13 -9.25 0.40
CA GLN A 75 18.03 -9.56 -0.71
C GLN A 75 17.94 -8.49 -1.81
N LEU A 76 16.72 -8.10 -2.21
CA LEU A 76 16.49 -7.06 -3.21
C LEU A 76 16.94 -5.69 -2.70
N ALA A 77 16.64 -5.35 -1.45
CA ALA A 77 17.05 -4.08 -0.86
C ALA A 77 18.57 -3.88 -0.81
N SER A 78 19.34 -4.97 -0.67
CA SER A 78 20.80 -4.94 -0.72
C SER A 78 21.38 -4.76 -2.13
N GLN A 79 20.57 -4.86 -3.19
CA GLN A 79 21.05 -4.67 -4.56
C GLN A 79 21.39 -3.20 -4.82
N SER A 80 22.45 -2.96 -5.60
CA SER A 80 22.96 -1.61 -5.89
C SER A 80 21.91 -0.67 -6.50
N CYS A 81 21.02 -1.21 -7.35
CA CYS A 81 19.92 -0.46 -7.95
C CYS A 81 18.97 0.14 -6.90
N PHE A 82 18.58 -0.63 -5.88
CA PHE A 82 17.66 -0.16 -4.85
C PHE A 82 18.35 0.70 -3.79
N VAL A 83 19.62 0.44 -3.48
CA VAL A 83 20.40 1.30 -2.57
C VAL A 83 20.60 2.69 -3.17
N SER A 84 20.87 2.78 -4.47
CA SER A 84 20.99 4.06 -5.19
C SER A 84 19.67 4.82 -5.23
N LEU A 85 18.56 4.14 -5.52
CA LEU A 85 17.23 4.75 -5.58
C LEU A 85 16.68 5.15 -4.20
N TYR A 86 17.00 4.38 -3.16
CA TYR A 86 16.46 4.54 -1.82
C TYR A 86 17.58 4.54 -0.77
N PRO A 87 18.21 5.69 -0.48
CA PRO A 87 19.34 5.76 0.47
C PRO A 87 19.00 5.31 1.90
N THR A 88 17.71 5.39 2.27
CA THR A 88 17.23 4.99 3.60
C THR A 88 16.84 3.52 3.71
N ILE A 89 16.96 2.74 2.62
CA ILE A 89 16.50 1.35 2.55
C ILE A 89 17.25 0.44 3.52
N ASN A 90 18.55 0.70 3.73
CA ASN A 90 19.40 -0.04 4.65
C ASN A 90 19.00 0.15 6.13
N LYS A 91 18.30 1.25 6.43
CA LYS A 91 17.76 1.53 7.77
C LYS A 91 16.35 0.96 7.97
N CYS A 92 15.79 0.29 6.96
CA CYS A 92 14.45 -0.28 7.04
C CYS A 92 14.41 -1.45 8.03
N LYS A 93 13.50 -1.38 8.99
CA LYS A 93 13.15 -2.51 9.84
C LYS A 93 12.18 -3.40 9.07
N TRP A 94 12.62 -4.58 8.64
CA TRP A 94 11.83 -5.56 7.86
C TRP A 94 10.76 -6.29 8.69
N GLY A 95 10.18 -5.59 9.66
CA GLY A 95 9.13 -6.07 10.54
C GLY A 95 9.55 -7.14 11.52
N GLU A 96 10.83 -7.22 11.89
CA GLU A 96 11.35 -8.11 12.94
C GLU A 96 10.62 -7.83 14.26
N LYS A 97 9.77 -8.79 14.63
CA LYS A 97 9.16 -9.00 15.94
C LYS A 97 9.14 -10.51 16.11
#